data_AF-A0A077PS34-F1
#
_entry.id   AF-A0A077PS34-F1
#
_cell.length_a   1.000
_cell.length_b   1.000
_cell.length_c   1.000
_cell.angle_alpha   90.00
_cell.angle_beta   90.00
_cell.angle_gamma   90.00
#
_symmetry.space_group_name_H-M   'P 1'
#
loop_
_entity.id
_entity.type
_entity.pdbx_description
1 polymer ?
#
loop_
_entity_poly.entity_id
_entity_poly.type
_entity_poly.pdbx_seq_one_letter_code
_entity_poly.pdbx_strand_id
1 'polypeptide(L)'
;MLLDFNGEYGWEDCITRDKIVYNLNTHRDDGDRIPMPTGVLLEHEILSVLTDATDKTQKPFLKRVLEFRQYVEAKDNPQAYFRGILTRRVTETLFGCEKKKSDDLIDLFRPILKDEDLIADINFYFKTGVWRTNSGIYFDAEENTRQCNMYRKAETYKFPDDLMEKMLDYMYLQLIIEYLSSRSNPEHLSPIINRMRGIRKDIRKIFDTSAGDDLWKTKNFVVFNLNMVNLTMKKLYPYCWQSGLIR
;
A
#
# COMPACT_ATOMS: atom_id res chain seq x y z
N MET A 1 13.92 -24.44 -13.91
CA MET A 1 14.04 -22.97 -13.91
C MET A 1 15.38 -22.56 -13.31
N LEU A 2 15.94 -21.42 -13.73
CA LEU A 2 17.18 -20.84 -13.20
C LEU A 2 17.03 -19.33 -12.91
N LEU A 3 17.60 -18.86 -11.79
CA LEU A 3 17.77 -17.44 -11.48
C LEU A 3 19.16 -16.99 -11.92
N ASP A 4 19.21 -16.07 -12.88
CA ASP A 4 20.45 -15.58 -13.48
C ASP A 4 20.78 -14.19 -12.95
N PHE A 5 21.66 -14.11 -11.95
CA PHE A 5 22.05 -12.85 -11.33
C PHE A 5 23.02 -12.02 -12.19
N ASN A 6 23.74 -12.67 -13.11
CA ASN A 6 24.83 -12.06 -13.89
C ASN A 6 24.47 -11.85 -15.37
N GLY A 7 23.40 -12.49 -15.87
CA GLY A 7 23.00 -12.44 -17.28
C GLY A 7 23.74 -13.44 -18.18
N GLU A 8 24.33 -14.49 -17.61
CA GLU A 8 25.15 -15.48 -18.33
C GLU A 8 24.32 -16.59 -18.99
N TYR A 9 23.09 -16.80 -18.54
CA TYR A 9 22.25 -17.94 -18.93
C TYR A 9 21.10 -17.56 -19.87
N GLY A 10 21.00 -16.29 -20.25
CA GLY A 10 19.99 -15.79 -21.20
C GLY A 10 20.25 -16.14 -22.68
N TRP A 11 21.48 -16.49 -23.04
CA TRP A 11 21.87 -16.77 -24.44
C TRP A 11 21.20 -18.02 -25.01
N GLU A 12 20.81 -18.01 -26.29
CA GLU A 12 20.02 -19.07 -26.94
C GLU A 12 20.60 -20.48 -26.76
N ASP A 13 21.92 -20.63 -26.91
CA ASP A 13 22.62 -21.91 -26.81
C ASP A 13 23.05 -22.30 -25.38
N CYS A 14 22.72 -21.49 -24.38
CA CYS A 14 23.11 -21.77 -22.99
C CYS A 14 22.10 -22.70 -22.30
N ILE A 15 22.54 -23.82 -21.75
CA ILE A 15 21.74 -24.89 -21.11
C ILE A 15 20.81 -25.63 -22.08
N THR A 16 19.87 -24.93 -22.71
CA THR A 16 18.93 -25.48 -23.69
C THR A 16 18.31 -24.35 -24.53
N ARG A 17 17.98 -24.66 -25.79
CA ARG A 17 17.18 -23.79 -26.67
C ARG A 17 15.69 -23.83 -26.33
N ASP A 18 15.23 -24.89 -25.67
CA ASP A 18 13.83 -25.02 -25.26
C ASP A 18 13.57 -24.32 -23.92
N LYS A 19 13.83 -23.01 -23.91
CA LYS A 19 13.61 -22.16 -22.74
C LYS A 19 12.89 -20.87 -23.08
N ILE A 20 12.30 -20.29 -22.05
CA ILE A 20 11.87 -18.90 -22.02
C ILE A 20 12.83 -18.11 -21.13
N VAL A 21 13.20 -16.91 -21.58
CA VAL A 21 14.04 -16.00 -20.80
C VAL A 21 13.22 -14.74 -20.54
N TYR A 22 13.06 -14.40 -19.26
CA TYR A 22 12.46 -13.14 -18.84
C TYR A 22 13.60 -12.16 -18.50
N ASN A 23 13.76 -11.13 -19.32
CA ASN A 23 14.74 -10.06 -19.14
C ASN A 23 14.13 -8.94 -18.31
N LEU A 24 14.29 -9.06 -17.00
CA LEU A 24 13.63 -8.19 -16.04
C LEU A 24 14.44 -6.92 -15.82
N ASN A 25 13.75 -5.80 -15.65
CA ASN A 25 14.41 -4.50 -15.56
C ASN A 25 13.68 -3.57 -14.59
N THR A 26 14.37 -3.06 -13.57
CA THR A 26 13.81 -2.03 -12.67
C THR A 26 14.20 -0.61 -13.10
N HIS A 27 15.23 -0.46 -13.93
CA HIS A 27 15.74 0.84 -14.39
C HIS A 27 14.94 1.41 -15.56
N ARG A 28 14.37 0.56 -16.42
CA ARG A 28 13.55 0.92 -17.59
C ARG A 28 12.20 0.22 -17.55
N ASP A 29 11.25 0.73 -18.32
CA ASP A 29 9.86 0.22 -18.34
C ASP A 29 9.59 -0.77 -19.48
N ASP A 30 10.61 -1.09 -20.29
CA ASP A 30 10.60 -1.98 -21.46
C ASP A 30 11.06 -3.41 -21.15
N GLY A 31 11.31 -3.73 -19.88
CA GLY A 31 11.66 -5.09 -19.44
C GLY A 31 10.48 -6.05 -19.49
N ASP A 32 10.79 -7.34 -19.55
CA ASP A 32 9.79 -8.40 -19.40
C ASP A 32 9.15 -8.34 -18.00
N ARG A 33 7.92 -8.85 -17.90
CA ARG A 33 7.18 -8.97 -16.62
C ARG A 33 6.82 -10.41 -16.34
N ILE A 34 6.82 -10.75 -15.07
CA ILE A 34 6.45 -12.06 -14.57
C ILE A 34 4.93 -12.09 -14.34
N PRO A 35 4.17 -12.98 -15.00
CA PRO A 35 2.77 -13.19 -14.68
C PRO A 35 2.65 -13.74 -13.25
N MET A 36 1.79 -13.14 -12.41
CA MET A 36 1.63 -13.57 -11.02
C MET A 36 0.25 -13.24 -10.45
N PRO A 37 -0.35 -14.13 -9.62
CA PRO A 37 -1.56 -13.81 -8.89
C PRO A 37 -1.39 -12.60 -7.98
N THR A 38 -2.40 -11.72 -7.98
CA THR A 38 -2.45 -10.53 -7.13
C THR A 38 -2.27 -10.84 -5.63
N GLY A 39 -2.76 -11.99 -5.15
CA GLY A 39 -2.73 -12.38 -3.74
C GLY A 39 -1.32 -12.53 -3.15
N VAL A 40 -0.33 -12.79 -4.00
CA VAL A 40 1.05 -13.11 -3.61
C VAL A 40 1.78 -11.89 -3.11
N LEU A 41 1.63 -10.78 -3.85
CA LEU A 41 2.19 -9.49 -3.46
C LEU A 41 1.63 -9.02 -2.12
N LEU A 42 0.49 -9.56 -1.69
CA LEU A 42 -0.15 -9.25 -0.42
C LEU A 42 0.19 -10.26 0.69
N GLU A 43 1.13 -11.18 0.48
CA GLU A 43 1.61 -12.05 1.55
C GLU A 43 2.45 -11.28 2.57
N HIS A 44 2.30 -11.64 3.84
CA HIS A 44 2.97 -10.93 4.94
C HIS A 44 4.50 -10.98 4.83
N GLU A 45 5.06 -12.13 4.45
CA GLU A 45 6.51 -12.30 4.26
C GLU A 45 7.02 -11.46 3.09
N ILE A 46 6.30 -11.50 1.97
CA ILE A 46 6.60 -10.70 0.77
C ILE A 46 6.63 -9.21 1.10
N LEU A 47 5.57 -8.68 1.71
CA LEU A 47 5.51 -7.27 2.09
C LEU A 47 6.59 -6.90 3.11
N SER A 48 6.93 -7.81 4.02
CA SER A 48 7.97 -7.59 5.02
C SER A 48 9.35 -7.46 4.38
N VAL A 49 9.68 -8.29 3.39
CA VAL A 49 10.95 -8.25 2.65
C VAL A 49 11.02 -7.02 1.77
N LEU A 50 9.95 -6.76 1.01
CA LEU A 50 9.82 -5.62 0.13
C LEU A 50 10.05 -4.29 0.83
N THR A 51 9.61 -4.20 2.08
CA THR A 51 9.70 -2.99 2.87
C THR A 51 10.76 -3.06 3.96
N ASP A 52 11.67 -4.04 3.94
CA ASP A 52 12.70 -4.27 4.97
C ASP A 52 12.15 -4.02 6.40
N ALA A 53 11.03 -4.66 6.71
CA ALA A 53 10.25 -4.41 7.93
C ALA A 53 10.92 -4.98 9.19
N THR A 54 11.00 -4.19 10.26
CA THR A 54 11.51 -4.64 11.56
C THR A 54 10.56 -5.60 12.28
N ASP A 55 11.11 -6.60 12.98
CA ASP A 55 10.32 -7.68 13.61
C ASP A 55 9.37 -7.21 14.71
N LYS A 56 9.79 -6.24 15.53
CA LYS A 56 9.04 -5.86 16.75
C LYS A 56 7.81 -5.01 16.48
N THR A 57 7.87 -4.11 15.48
CA THR A 57 6.85 -3.06 15.31
C THR A 57 6.24 -3.07 13.92
N GLN A 58 7.08 -3.18 12.89
CA GLN A 58 6.65 -3.02 11.49
C GLN A 58 6.03 -4.29 10.91
N LYS A 59 6.61 -5.48 11.15
CA LYS A 59 6.00 -6.74 10.74
C LYS A 59 4.61 -6.95 11.38
N PRO A 60 4.41 -6.74 12.71
CA PRO A 60 3.09 -6.83 13.30
C PRO A 60 2.09 -5.81 12.73
N PHE A 61 2.54 -4.61 12.38
CA PHE A 61 1.69 -3.62 11.70
C PHE A 61 1.24 -4.12 10.33
N LEU A 62 2.16 -4.60 9.48
CA LEU A 62 1.80 -5.17 8.17
C LEU A 62 0.79 -6.30 8.28
N LYS A 63 0.96 -7.19 9.27
CA LYS A 63 0.01 -8.27 9.52
C LYS A 63 -1.39 -7.72 9.80
N ARG A 64 -1.50 -6.71 10.66
CA ARG A 64 -2.79 -6.06 10.96
C ARG A 64 -3.39 -5.33 9.77
N VAL A 65 -2.57 -4.72 8.92
CA VAL A 65 -3.06 -4.12 7.66
C VAL A 65 -3.68 -5.18 6.76
N LEU A 66 -3.04 -6.35 6.64
CA LEU A 66 -3.57 -7.46 5.84
C LEU A 66 -4.86 -8.03 6.43
N GLU A 67 -4.92 -8.24 7.74
CA GLU A 67 -6.14 -8.67 8.45
C GLU A 67 -7.27 -7.65 8.26
N PHE A 68 -6.96 -6.36 8.41
CA PHE A 68 -7.90 -5.27 8.20
C PHE A 68 -8.44 -5.27 6.77
N ARG A 69 -7.56 -5.39 5.77
CA ARG A 69 -7.92 -5.50 4.36
C ARG A 69 -8.85 -6.69 4.13
N GLN A 70 -8.46 -7.88 4.57
CA GLN A 70 -9.27 -9.10 4.41
C GLN A 70 -10.67 -8.92 5.00
N TYR A 71 -10.74 -8.32 6.20
CA TYR A 71 -12.02 -8.06 6.87
C TYR A 71 -12.93 -7.08 6.10
N VAL A 72 -12.35 -6.03 5.49
CA VAL A 72 -13.09 -5.07 4.66
C VAL A 72 -13.53 -5.69 3.33
N GLU A 73 -12.65 -6.43 2.67
CA GLU A 73 -12.91 -7.06 1.37
C GLU A 73 -13.93 -8.21 1.46
N ALA A 74 -14.11 -8.78 2.65
CA ALA A 74 -15.15 -9.79 2.92
C ALA A 74 -16.56 -9.21 3.12
N LYS A 75 -16.74 -7.87 3.08
CA LYS A 75 -18.06 -7.23 3.18
C LYS A 75 -18.77 -7.22 1.84
N ASP A 76 -20.11 -7.18 1.85
CA ASP A 76 -20.92 -7.10 0.63
C ASP A 76 -20.57 -5.90 -0.25
N ASN A 77 -20.24 -4.76 0.39
CA ASN A 77 -19.76 -3.57 -0.28
C ASN A 77 -18.49 -3.04 0.41
N PRO A 78 -17.31 -3.53 0.02
CA PRO A 78 -16.04 -3.13 0.63
C PRO A 78 -15.78 -1.62 0.52
N GLN A 79 -16.17 -1.00 -0.59
CA GLN A 79 -15.98 0.44 -0.80
C GLN A 79 -16.82 1.28 0.16
N ALA A 80 -18.11 0.97 0.29
CA ALA A 80 -18.99 1.65 1.25
C ALA A 80 -18.52 1.42 2.70
N TYR A 81 -18.06 0.20 3.01
CA TYR A 81 -17.56 -0.12 4.34
C TYR A 81 -16.29 0.66 4.68
N PHE A 82 -15.31 0.70 3.75
CA PHE A 82 -14.09 1.49 3.91
C PHE A 82 -14.39 2.98 4.09
N ARG A 83 -15.30 3.55 3.27
CA ARG A 83 -15.77 4.93 3.44
C ARG A 83 -16.34 5.18 4.82
N GLY A 84 -17.18 4.28 5.33
CA GLY A 84 -17.77 4.41 6.67
C GLY A 84 -16.72 4.43 7.78
N ILE A 85 -15.66 3.63 7.66
CA ILE A 85 -14.52 3.69 8.58
C ILE A 85 -13.80 5.03 8.43
N LEU A 86 -13.51 5.43 7.20
CA LEU A 86 -12.76 6.65 6.89
C LEU A 86 -13.48 7.90 7.43
N THR A 87 -14.77 8.06 7.15
CA THR A 87 -15.58 9.19 7.65
C THR A 87 -15.67 9.18 9.18
N ARG A 88 -15.81 8.00 9.81
CA ARG A 88 -15.77 7.89 11.27
C ARG A 88 -14.44 8.37 11.85
N ARG A 89 -13.30 7.99 11.24
CA ARG A 89 -11.98 8.45 11.69
C ARG A 89 -11.80 9.96 11.48
N VAL A 90 -12.30 10.53 10.38
CA VAL A 90 -12.32 11.99 10.19
C VAL A 90 -13.08 12.68 11.34
N THR A 91 -14.27 12.18 11.68
CA THR A 91 -15.05 12.73 12.80
C THR A 91 -14.27 12.65 14.11
N GLU A 92 -13.69 11.51 14.46
CA GLU A 92 -12.89 11.36 15.69
C GLU A 92 -11.66 12.27 15.71
N THR A 93 -11.03 12.50 14.56
CA THR A 93 -9.90 13.43 14.42
C THR A 93 -10.32 14.88 14.69
N LEU A 94 -11.44 15.34 14.10
CA LEU A 94 -11.83 16.75 14.18
C LEU A 94 -12.66 17.09 15.43
N PHE A 95 -13.33 16.11 16.03
CA PHE A 95 -14.16 16.29 17.22
C PHE A 95 -13.45 15.87 18.52
N GLY A 96 -12.67 14.79 18.48
CA GLY A 96 -12.19 14.10 19.69
C GLY A 96 -10.72 14.31 20.05
N CYS A 97 -9.97 15.06 19.25
CA CYS A 97 -8.52 15.21 19.42
C CYS A 97 -8.10 16.64 19.76
N GLU A 98 -7.03 16.77 20.54
CA GLU A 98 -6.32 18.03 20.69
C GLU A 98 -5.69 18.48 19.35
N LYS A 99 -5.35 19.77 19.23
CA LYS A 99 -4.88 20.33 17.97
C LYS A 99 -3.68 19.58 17.38
N LYS A 100 -2.64 19.32 18.18
CA LYS A 100 -1.41 18.68 17.70
C LYS A 100 -1.70 17.30 17.10
N LYS A 101 -2.38 16.45 17.87
CA LYS A 101 -2.78 15.11 17.40
C LYS A 101 -3.69 15.19 16.18
N SER A 102 -4.58 16.18 16.12
CA SER A 102 -5.42 16.42 14.95
C SER A 102 -4.61 16.77 13.70
N ASP A 103 -3.65 17.67 13.83
CA ASP A 103 -2.78 18.10 12.71
C ASP A 103 -1.95 16.91 12.19
N ASP A 104 -1.35 16.12 13.08
CA ASP A 104 -0.63 14.89 12.73
C ASP A 104 -1.54 13.89 11.99
N LEU A 105 -2.78 13.72 12.46
CA LEU A 105 -3.76 12.82 11.81
C LEU A 105 -4.17 13.35 10.44
N ILE A 106 -4.42 14.65 10.30
CA ILE A 106 -4.76 15.31 9.03
C ILE A 106 -3.67 15.03 7.99
N ASP A 107 -2.40 15.11 8.38
CA ASP A 107 -1.27 14.79 7.51
C ASP A 107 -1.31 13.34 7.00
N LEU A 108 -1.76 12.40 7.82
CA LEU A 108 -1.95 10.99 7.44
C LEU A 108 -3.16 10.76 6.53
N PHE A 109 -4.17 11.63 6.56
CA PHE A 109 -5.31 11.56 5.65
C PHE A 109 -4.99 12.08 4.24
N ARG A 110 -4.06 13.03 4.10
CA ARG A 110 -3.75 13.65 2.79
C ARG A 110 -3.39 12.62 1.70
N PRO A 111 -2.55 11.59 1.95
CA PRO A 111 -2.26 10.57 0.95
C PRO A 111 -3.46 9.75 0.49
N ILE A 112 -4.46 9.55 1.36
CA ILE A 112 -5.69 8.80 1.05
C ILE A 112 -6.67 9.68 0.27
N LEU A 113 -6.90 10.90 0.76
CA LEU A 113 -7.94 11.80 0.23
C LEU A 113 -7.48 12.62 -0.98
N LYS A 114 -6.15 12.71 -1.21
CA LYS A 114 -5.52 13.33 -2.38
C LYS A 114 -6.07 14.73 -2.67
N ASP A 115 -6.21 15.54 -1.62
CA ASP A 115 -6.66 16.93 -1.67
C ASP A 115 -5.66 17.84 -0.96
N GLU A 116 -5.16 18.85 -1.68
CA GLU A 116 -4.23 19.86 -1.15
C GLU A 116 -4.96 20.84 -0.21
N ASP A 117 -6.24 21.10 -0.47
CA ASP A 117 -7.10 22.03 0.27
C ASP A 117 -7.97 21.31 1.32
N LEU A 118 -7.49 20.17 1.82
CA LEU A 118 -8.26 19.25 2.67
C LEU A 118 -8.92 19.93 3.87
N ILE A 119 -8.24 20.92 4.45
CA ILE A 119 -8.68 21.66 5.64
C ILE A 119 -8.88 23.16 5.37
N ALA A 120 -8.92 23.59 4.10
CA ALA A 120 -8.99 25.01 3.75
C ALA A 120 -10.26 25.70 4.29
N ASP A 121 -11.33 24.94 4.52
CA ASP A 121 -12.62 25.43 5.02
C ASP A 121 -12.77 25.39 6.54
N ILE A 122 -11.74 24.96 7.28
CA ILE A 122 -11.75 24.85 8.75
C ILE A 122 -10.54 25.52 9.41
N ASN A 123 -10.71 25.95 10.65
CA ASN A 123 -9.64 26.44 11.51
C ASN A 123 -9.83 25.95 12.95
N PHE A 124 -8.74 25.88 13.71
CA PHE A 124 -8.80 25.49 15.12
C PHE A 124 -9.04 26.71 16.01
N TYR A 125 -10.08 26.67 16.82
CA TYR A 125 -10.44 27.74 17.72
C TYR A 125 -9.90 27.48 19.14
N PHE A 126 -8.76 28.09 19.44
CA PHE A 126 -8.02 27.85 20.69
C PHE A 126 -8.78 28.17 21.98
N LYS A 127 -9.75 29.11 21.94
CA LYS A 127 -10.49 29.50 23.16
C LYS A 127 -11.37 28.37 23.70
N THR A 128 -11.95 27.54 22.82
CA THR A 128 -12.76 26.38 23.24
C THR A 128 -12.09 25.05 22.93
N GLY A 129 -10.95 25.06 22.23
CA GLY A 129 -10.20 23.85 21.91
C GLY A 129 -10.86 22.96 20.86
N VAL A 130 -11.66 23.53 19.95
CA VAL A 130 -12.40 22.78 18.93
C VAL A 130 -12.08 23.29 17.53
N TRP A 131 -12.22 22.43 16.54
CA TRP A 131 -12.25 22.83 15.14
C TRP A 131 -13.56 23.54 14.81
N ARG A 132 -13.54 24.45 13.85
CA ARG A 132 -14.72 25.10 13.32
C ARG A 132 -14.58 25.38 11.84
N THR A 133 -15.70 25.49 11.12
CA THR A 133 -15.68 26.01 9.76
C THR A 133 -15.32 27.49 9.75
N ASN A 134 -14.84 27.97 8.60
CA ASN A 134 -14.64 29.41 8.37
C ASN A 134 -15.96 30.20 8.41
N SER A 135 -17.11 29.55 8.21
CA SER A 135 -18.45 30.12 8.39
C SER A 135 -18.90 30.23 9.85
N GLY A 136 -18.09 29.77 10.82
CA GLY A 136 -18.33 29.93 12.25
C GLY A 136 -19.06 28.78 12.93
N ILE A 137 -19.14 27.61 12.30
CA ILE A 137 -19.79 26.42 12.87
C ILE A 137 -18.77 25.61 13.64
N TYR A 138 -18.95 25.52 14.95
CA TYR A 138 -18.06 24.79 15.85
C TYR A 138 -18.33 23.28 15.78
N PHE A 139 -17.29 22.47 15.86
CA PHE A 139 -17.41 21.02 15.93
C PHE A 139 -17.55 20.60 17.39
N ASP A 140 -18.67 21.00 17.99
CA ASP A 140 -19.12 20.68 19.35
C ASP A 140 -20.10 19.49 19.39
N ALA A 141 -20.54 19.03 18.22
CA ALA A 141 -21.23 17.76 18.00
C ALA A 141 -20.59 17.01 16.82
N GLU A 142 -20.63 15.67 16.85
CA GLU A 142 -20.03 14.84 15.80
C GLU A 142 -20.59 15.17 14.40
N GLU A 143 -21.88 15.48 14.31
CA GLU A 143 -22.58 15.81 13.07
C GLU A 143 -22.03 17.07 12.39
N ASN A 144 -21.47 18.01 13.17
CA ASN A 144 -20.91 19.25 12.62
C ASN A 144 -19.65 18.98 11.78
N THR A 145 -18.93 17.87 12.03
CA THR A 145 -17.77 17.48 11.22
C THR A 145 -18.14 17.20 9.77
N ARG A 146 -19.41 16.85 9.47
CA ARG A 146 -19.90 16.62 8.10
C ARG A 146 -19.85 17.86 7.22
N GLN A 147 -19.72 19.04 7.83
CA GLN A 147 -19.75 20.31 7.15
C GLN A 147 -18.39 20.71 6.56
N CYS A 148 -17.30 19.99 6.84
CA CYS A 148 -15.98 20.29 6.29
C CYS A 148 -15.66 19.52 4.99
N ASN A 149 -14.70 20.04 4.22
CA ASN A 149 -14.22 19.44 2.99
C ASN A 149 -13.63 18.04 3.24
N MET A 150 -12.84 17.88 4.30
CA MET A 150 -12.23 16.60 4.68
C MET A 150 -13.25 15.47 4.82
N TYR A 151 -14.40 15.71 5.47
CA TYR A 151 -15.46 14.71 5.60
C TYR A 151 -16.09 14.38 4.24
N ARG A 152 -16.39 15.39 3.42
CA ARG A 152 -16.96 15.21 2.07
C ARG A 152 -16.03 14.41 1.15
N LYS A 153 -14.71 14.63 1.25
CA LYS A 153 -13.71 13.82 0.54
C LYS A 153 -13.69 12.37 1.02
N ALA A 154 -13.77 12.14 2.33
CA ALA A 154 -13.85 10.79 2.87
C ALA A 154 -15.13 10.05 2.42
N GLU A 155 -16.27 10.74 2.35
CA GLU A 155 -17.54 10.18 1.89
C GLU A 155 -17.52 9.80 0.40
N THR A 156 -16.81 10.57 -0.41
CA THR A 156 -16.70 10.37 -1.87
C THR A 156 -15.49 9.53 -2.30
N TYR A 157 -14.64 9.11 -1.36
CA TYR A 157 -13.45 8.30 -1.59
C TYR A 157 -13.72 7.10 -2.51
N LYS A 158 -12.83 6.80 -3.44
CA LYS A 158 -12.92 5.58 -4.27
C LYS A 158 -11.63 4.81 -4.13
N PHE A 159 -11.74 3.48 -4.09
CA PHE A 159 -10.55 2.66 -4.17
C PHE A 159 -9.79 2.96 -5.47
N PRO A 160 -8.47 3.09 -5.42
CA PRO A 160 -7.66 3.16 -6.62
C PRO A 160 -7.64 1.81 -7.33
N ASP A 161 -7.51 1.83 -8.66
CA ASP A 161 -7.42 0.61 -9.47
C ASP A 161 -6.07 -0.12 -9.26
N ASP A 162 -5.01 0.62 -8.94
CA ASP A 162 -3.70 0.08 -8.65
C ASP A 162 -3.68 -0.62 -7.29
N LEU A 163 -3.37 -1.92 -7.29
CA LEU A 163 -3.30 -2.77 -6.10
C LEU A 163 -2.45 -2.16 -4.98
N MET A 164 -1.29 -1.61 -5.33
CA MET A 164 -0.34 -1.09 -4.36
C MET A 164 -0.77 0.29 -3.85
N GLU A 165 -1.44 1.10 -4.66
CA GLU A 165 -2.14 2.30 -4.17
C GLU A 165 -3.24 1.93 -3.19
N LYS A 166 -4.06 0.92 -3.51
CA LYS A 166 -5.12 0.46 -2.61
C LYS A 166 -4.53 -0.04 -1.30
N MET A 167 -3.43 -0.78 -1.37
CA MET A 167 -2.70 -1.25 -0.18
C MET A 167 -2.14 -0.10 0.65
N LEU A 168 -1.60 0.95 0.02
CA LEU A 168 -1.16 2.16 0.73
C LEU A 168 -2.31 2.84 1.47
N ASP A 169 -3.50 2.93 0.86
CA ASP A 169 -4.68 3.50 1.53
C ASP A 169 -5.07 2.68 2.76
N TYR A 170 -5.01 1.35 2.70
CA TYR A 170 -5.20 0.48 3.87
C TYR A 170 -4.12 0.71 4.94
N MET A 171 -2.85 0.86 4.55
CA MET A 171 -1.76 1.13 5.51
C MET A 171 -1.97 2.47 6.21
N TYR A 172 -2.32 3.53 5.48
CA TYR A 172 -2.57 4.84 6.07
C TYR A 172 -3.79 4.81 7.00
N LEU A 173 -4.90 4.20 6.58
CA LEU A 173 -6.08 4.10 7.44
C LEU A 173 -5.83 3.27 8.69
N GLN A 174 -5.09 2.17 8.57
CA GLN A 174 -4.69 1.38 9.74
C GLN A 174 -3.78 2.18 10.69
N LEU A 175 -2.87 2.98 10.15
CA LEU A 175 -2.01 3.86 10.96
C LEU A 175 -2.83 4.93 11.70
N ILE A 176 -3.81 5.53 11.03
CA ILE A 176 -4.76 6.48 11.62
C ILE A 176 -5.52 5.81 12.78
N ILE A 177 -6.03 4.59 12.58
CA ILE A 177 -6.74 3.82 13.62
C ILE A 177 -5.83 3.60 14.84
N GLU A 178 -4.58 3.16 14.63
CA GLU A 178 -3.66 2.86 15.72
C GLU A 178 -3.16 4.12 16.45
N TYR A 179 -3.05 5.24 15.74
CA TYR A 179 -2.67 6.52 16.36
C TYR A 179 -3.83 7.13 17.15
N LEU A 180 -5.06 7.06 16.63
CA LEU A 180 -6.27 7.44 17.37
C LEU A 180 -6.40 6.64 18.67
N SER A 181 -6.16 5.32 18.62
CA SER A 181 -6.22 4.44 19.80
C SER A 181 -4.97 4.48 20.70
N SER A 182 -4.00 5.37 20.43
CA SER A 182 -2.72 5.45 21.16
C SER A 182 -1.92 4.14 21.20
N ARG A 183 -2.17 3.23 20.25
CA ARG A 183 -1.48 1.93 20.14
C ARG A 183 -0.10 2.07 19.49
N SER A 184 0.07 3.05 18.62
CA SER A 184 1.31 3.25 17.87
C SER A 184 1.56 4.72 17.58
N ASN A 185 2.84 5.07 17.48
CA ASN A 185 3.30 6.39 17.06
C ASN A 185 3.61 6.36 15.54
N PRO A 186 3.04 7.28 14.74
CA PRO A 186 3.35 7.43 13.31
C PRO A 186 4.84 7.46 12.98
N GLU A 187 5.69 8.03 13.84
CA GLU A 187 7.14 8.11 13.61
C GLU A 187 7.81 6.75 13.35
N HIS A 188 7.31 5.67 13.97
CA HIS A 188 7.88 4.33 13.79
C HIS A 188 7.35 3.58 12.56
N LEU A 189 6.19 4.00 12.04
CA LEU A 189 5.45 3.30 10.97
C LEU A 189 5.45 4.07 9.64
N SER A 190 5.62 5.39 9.66
CA SER A 190 5.82 6.18 8.44
C SER A 190 6.98 5.67 7.56
N PRO A 191 8.13 5.21 8.09
CA PRO A 191 9.20 4.64 7.27
C PRO A 191 8.76 3.43 6.43
N ILE A 192 7.91 2.54 6.96
CA ILE A 192 7.48 1.35 6.21
C ILE A 192 6.50 1.72 5.08
N ILE A 193 5.63 2.70 5.33
CA ILE A 193 4.71 3.22 4.31
C ILE A 193 5.48 3.94 3.19
N ASN A 194 6.49 4.74 3.54
CA ASN A 194 7.33 5.42 2.55
C ASN A 194 8.13 4.44 1.69
N ARG A 195 8.64 3.36 2.27
CA ARG A 195 9.30 2.29 1.50
C ARG A 195 8.31 1.60 0.57
N MET A 196 7.10 1.26 1.02
CA MET A 196 6.03 0.72 0.17
C MET A 196 5.72 1.62 -1.02
N ARG A 197 5.65 2.94 -0.79
CA ARG A 197 5.44 3.92 -1.85
C ARG A 197 6.59 3.94 -2.87
N GLY A 198 7.84 3.85 -2.40
CA GLY A 198 9.03 3.85 -3.25
C GLY A 198 9.10 2.63 -4.16
N ILE A 199 8.89 1.44 -3.61
CA ILE A 199 9.00 0.17 -4.36
C ILE A 199 7.82 -0.09 -5.31
N ARG A 200 6.70 0.64 -5.17
CA ARG A 200 5.50 0.47 -5.99
C ARG A 200 5.81 0.46 -7.48
N LYS A 201 6.67 1.38 -7.93
CA LYS A 201 7.05 1.47 -9.35
C LYS A 201 7.82 0.23 -9.79
N ASP A 202 8.73 -0.27 -8.96
CA ASP A 202 9.52 -1.45 -9.27
C ASP A 202 8.66 -2.71 -9.34
N ILE A 203 7.70 -2.86 -8.42
CA ILE A 203 6.73 -3.98 -8.44
C ILE A 203 5.98 -4.00 -9.78
N ARG A 204 5.52 -2.84 -10.27
CA ARG A 204 4.82 -2.74 -11.57
C ARG A 204 5.70 -3.04 -12.78
N LYS A 205 7.02 -2.86 -12.67
CA LYS A 205 7.96 -3.18 -13.75
C LYS A 205 8.31 -4.65 -13.81
N ILE A 206 8.19 -5.36 -12.69
CA ILE A 206 8.60 -6.76 -12.56
C ILE A 206 7.42 -7.71 -12.66
N PHE A 207 6.27 -7.35 -12.10
CA PHE A 207 5.10 -8.23 -12.02
C PHE A 207 3.96 -7.74 -12.91
N ASP A 208 3.35 -8.69 -13.60
CA ASP A 208 2.10 -8.52 -14.30
C ASP A 208 1.01 -9.32 -13.58
N THR A 209 0.14 -8.60 -12.88
CA THR A 209 -0.98 -9.20 -12.15
C THR A 209 -2.26 -9.32 -12.99
N SER A 210 -2.19 -8.94 -14.27
CA SER A 210 -3.30 -9.02 -15.22
C SER A 210 -3.19 -10.20 -16.19
N ALA A 211 -1.96 -10.67 -16.43
CA ALA A 211 -1.68 -11.89 -17.18
C ALA A 211 -2.04 -13.13 -16.34
N GLY A 212 -2.62 -14.15 -16.98
CA GLY A 212 -2.86 -15.45 -16.34
C GLY A 212 -1.55 -16.14 -15.92
N ASP A 213 -1.65 -17.16 -15.06
CA ASP A 213 -0.53 -17.78 -14.32
C ASP A 213 0.46 -18.62 -15.18
N ASP A 214 0.52 -18.41 -16.49
CA ASP A 214 1.33 -19.24 -17.38
C ASP A 214 2.76 -18.70 -17.50
N LEU A 215 3.56 -18.99 -16.47
CA LEU A 215 4.99 -18.68 -16.47
C LEU A 215 5.75 -19.43 -17.57
N TRP A 216 5.35 -20.67 -17.82
CA TRP A 216 6.08 -21.64 -18.64
C TRP A 216 5.76 -21.46 -20.13
N LYS A 217 4.61 -20.86 -20.46
CA LYS A 217 4.06 -20.80 -21.82
C LYS A 217 4.02 -22.21 -22.40
N THR A 218 4.80 -22.46 -23.45
CA THR A 218 4.94 -23.78 -24.09
C THR A 218 6.31 -24.41 -23.83
N LYS A 219 7.07 -23.94 -22.83
CA LYS A 219 8.49 -24.28 -22.60
C LYS A 219 8.69 -25.00 -21.27
N ASN A 220 9.67 -25.89 -21.21
CA ASN A 220 9.98 -26.67 -20.00
C ASN A 220 11.10 -26.06 -19.14
N PHE A 221 11.72 -24.97 -19.60
CA PHE A 221 12.79 -24.29 -18.87
C PHE A 221 12.57 -22.78 -18.89
N VAL A 222 12.65 -22.15 -17.72
CA VAL A 222 12.51 -20.70 -17.55
C VAL A 222 13.81 -20.16 -16.97
N VAL A 223 14.32 -19.06 -17.52
CA VAL A 223 15.44 -18.28 -16.98
C VAL A 223 14.92 -16.90 -16.61
N PHE A 224 15.06 -16.52 -15.33
CA PHE A 224 14.85 -15.14 -14.91
C PHE A 224 16.18 -14.42 -14.91
N ASN A 225 16.38 -13.51 -15.87
CA ASN A 225 17.56 -12.67 -15.92
C ASN A 225 17.36 -11.45 -15.01
N LEU A 226 18.15 -11.39 -13.95
CA LEU A 226 18.08 -10.40 -12.88
C LEU A 226 19.22 -9.37 -12.98
N ASN A 227 20.05 -9.38 -14.01
CA ASN A 227 21.23 -8.50 -14.09
C ASN A 227 20.86 -7.00 -13.96
N MET A 228 19.71 -6.59 -14.49
CA MET A 228 19.16 -5.22 -14.46
C MET A 228 18.08 -5.01 -13.39
N VAL A 229 18.00 -5.91 -12.40
CA VAL A 229 17.03 -5.83 -11.29
C VAL A 229 17.72 -5.31 -10.03
N ASN A 230 17.10 -4.35 -9.36
CA ASN A 230 17.61 -3.80 -8.10
C ASN A 230 17.64 -4.83 -6.97
N LEU A 231 18.45 -4.57 -5.94
CA LEU A 231 18.66 -5.51 -4.83
C LEU A 231 17.38 -5.83 -4.06
N THR A 232 16.49 -4.86 -3.88
CA THR A 232 15.23 -5.05 -3.16
C THR A 232 14.33 -6.06 -3.87
N MET A 233 14.18 -5.94 -5.20
CA MET A 233 13.41 -6.90 -5.99
C MET A 233 14.11 -8.27 -6.09
N LYS A 234 15.45 -8.31 -6.16
CA LYS A 234 16.22 -9.56 -6.13
C LYS A 234 15.96 -10.39 -4.87
N LYS A 235 15.79 -9.74 -3.70
CA LYS A 235 15.47 -10.41 -2.42
C LYS A 235 14.12 -11.13 -2.43
N LEU A 236 13.21 -10.77 -3.34
CA LEU A 236 11.85 -11.32 -3.38
C LEU A 236 11.79 -12.74 -3.95
N TYR A 237 12.65 -13.04 -4.94
CA TYR A 237 12.58 -14.29 -5.71
C TYR A 237 12.61 -15.56 -4.87
N PRO A 238 13.44 -15.67 -3.81
CA PRO A 238 13.40 -16.84 -2.93
C PRO A 238 12.04 -17.05 -2.23
N TYR A 239 11.32 -15.97 -1.90
CA TYR A 239 10.06 -16.04 -1.16
C TYR A 239 8.88 -16.34 -2.07
N CYS A 240 8.80 -15.68 -3.24
CA CYS A 240 7.82 -16.04 -4.27
C CYS A 240 7.95 -17.52 -4.68
N TRP A 241 9.14 -18.12 -4.53
CA TRP A 241 9.34 -19.54 -4.80
C TRP A 241 8.71 -20.45 -3.74
N GLN A 242 8.81 -20.07 -2.47
CA GLN A 242 8.36 -20.89 -1.34
C GLN A 242 6.84 -20.92 -1.19
N SER A 243 6.12 -19.86 -1.58
CA SER A 243 4.65 -19.82 -1.52
C SER A 243 3.94 -20.71 -2.56
N GLY A 244 4.67 -21.56 -3.30
CA GLY A 244 4.09 -22.58 -4.18
C GLY A 244 3.62 -22.06 -5.55
N LEU A 245 4.10 -20.87 -5.92
CA LEU A 245 3.64 -20.08 -7.07
C LEU A 245 4.14 -20.51 -8.45
N ILE A 246 5.19 -21.31 -8.47
CA ILE A 246 5.80 -21.78 -9.71
C ILE A 246 5.93 -23.30 -9.58
N ARG A 247 4.80 -23.99 -9.78
CA ARG A 247 4.77 -25.43 -10.08
C ARG A 247 4.40 -25.63 -11.53
#